data_AF-A0A0E9X3X3-F1
#
_entry.id   AF-A0A0E9X3X3-F1
#
_cell.length_a   1.000
_cell.length_b   1.000
_cell.length_c   1.000
_cell.angle_alpha   90.00
_cell.angle_beta   90.00
_cell.angle_gamma   90.00
#
_symmetry.space_group_name_H-M   'P 1'
#
loop_
_entity.id
_entity.type
_entity.pdbx_description
1 polymer ?
#
loop_
_entity_poly.entity_id
_entity_poly.type
_entity_poly.pdbx_seq_one_letter_code
_entity_poly.pdbx_strand_id
1 'polypeptide(L)'
;MGSVSVLHSLVTGVPQGSLLGPLLFSIYTKSLGSIINSHSFSCHCSANVTQLFFSFLVSAIHINERTSACLADISTWMAKHHLKIKINKTELQFIPYKTSLLQL
;
A
#
# COMPACT_ATOMS: atom_id res chain seq x y z
N MET A 1 -15.96 -31.20 -15.90
CA MET A 1 -16.51 -31.14 -14.53
C MET A 1 -15.39 -30.71 -13.61
N GLY A 2 -15.53 -29.58 -12.92
CA GLY A 2 -14.50 -29.07 -12.01
C GLY A 2 -14.55 -29.81 -10.68
N SER A 3 -13.42 -30.34 -10.22
CA SER A 3 -13.30 -30.95 -8.90
C SER A 3 -13.21 -29.86 -7.83
N VAL A 4 -13.94 -30.01 -6.73
CA VAL A 4 -13.85 -29.09 -5.60
C VAL A 4 -12.56 -29.37 -4.83
N SER A 5 -11.78 -28.33 -4.56
CA SER A 5 -10.55 -28.43 -3.77
C SER A 5 -10.84 -28.89 -2.34
N VAL A 6 -9.89 -29.59 -1.71
CA VAL A 6 -10.02 -30.03 -0.31
C VAL A 6 -10.18 -28.81 0.61
N LEU A 7 -11.14 -28.88 1.52
CA LEU A 7 -11.43 -27.81 2.47
C LEU A 7 -10.28 -27.72 3.48
N HIS A 8 -9.54 -26.62 3.44
CA HIS A 8 -8.44 -26.35 4.35
C HIS A 8 -8.83 -25.22 5.30
N SER A 9 -8.72 -25.47 6.61
CA SER A 9 -8.96 -24.44 7.62
C SER A 9 -7.77 -23.46 7.65
N LEU A 10 -7.93 -22.30 7.01
CA LEU A 10 -6.96 -21.22 7.10
C LEU A 10 -7.20 -20.40 8.36
N VAL A 11 -6.19 -20.33 9.24
CA VAL A 11 -6.20 -19.44 10.42
C VAL A 11 -5.95 -17.98 10.00
N THR A 12 -5.22 -17.76 8.90
CA THR A 12 -4.92 -16.43 8.34
C THR A 12 -4.81 -16.51 6.81
N GLY A 13 -5.28 -15.46 6.12
CA GLY A 13 -5.20 -15.35 4.66
C GLY A 13 -6.48 -15.78 3.93
N VAL A 14 -6.50 -15.58 2.62
CA VAL A 14 -7.63 -15.90 1.74
C VAL A 14 -7.17 -16.93 0.72
N PRO A 15 -7.97 -17.93 0.33
CA PRO A 15 -7.58 -18.91 -0.68
C PRO A 15 -7.10 -18.25 -1.98
N GLN A 16 -5.98 -18.72 -2.51
CA GLN A 16 -5.45 -18.24 -3.79
C GLN A 16 -6.46 -18.54 -4.91
N GLY A 17 -6.74 -17.54 -5.75
CA GLY A 17 -7.77 -17.65 -6.81
C GLY A 17 -9.18 -17.29 -6.33
N SER A 18 -9.37 -16.89 -5.07
CA SER A 18 -10.64 -16.34 -4.61
C SER A 18 -10.95 -15.01 -5.29
N LEU A 19 -12.14 -14.92 -5.91
CA LEU A 19 -12.67 -13.68 -6.49
C LEU A 19 -12.71 -12.53 -5.46
N LEU A 20 -12.95 -12.87 -4.19
CA LEU A 20 -13.05 -11.90 -3.10
C LEU A 20 -11.69 -11.54 -2.48
N GLY A 21 -10.61 -12.26 -2.82
CA GLY A 21 -9.27 -12.01 -2.28
C GLY A 21 -8.84 -10.54 -2.39
N PRO A 22 -8.92 -9.91 -3.59
CA PRO A 22 -8.56 -8.49 -3.77
C PRO A 22 -9.44 -7.52 -2.98
N LEU A 23 -10.76 -7.78 -2.90
CA LEU A 23 -11.69 -6.92 -2.16
C LEU A 23 -11.41 -6.98 -0.65
N LEU A 24 -11.27 -8.19 -0.10
CA LEU A 24 -10.98 -8.40 1.31
C LEU A 24 -9.61 -7.80 1.68
N PHE A 25 -8.61 -7.96 0.81
CA PHE A 25 -7.32 -7.32 0.99
C PHE A 25 -7.43 -5.78 1.03
N SER A 26 -8.25 -5.20 0.15
CA SER A 26 -8.48 -3.74 0.09
C SER A 26 -9.16 -3.21 1.35
N ILE A 27 -10.14 -3.93 1.88
CA ILE A 27 -10.81 -3.58 3.14
C ILE A 27 -9.84 -3.71 4.31
N TYR A 28 -9.06 -4.82 4.35
CA TYR A 28 -8.09 -5.10 5.41
C TYR A 28 -6.98 -4.05 5.49
N THR A 29 -6.54 -3.54 4.34
CA THR A 29 -5.46 -2.54 4.24
C THR A 29 -5.96 -1.10 4.27
N LYS A 30 -7.28 -0.85 4.36
CA LYS A 30 -7.86 0.49 4.32
C LYS A 30 -7.27 1.44 5.37
N SER A 31 -6.96 0.95 6.57
CA SER A 31 -6.38 1.78 7.64
C SER A 31 -4.95 2.26 7.37
N LEU A 32 -4.21 1.63 6.45
CA LEU A 32 -2.91 2.14 6.02
C LEU A 32 -3.02 3.55 5.42
N GLY A 33 -4.13 3.85 4.73
CA GLY A 33 -4.36 5.19 4.19
C GLY A 33 -4.33 6.29 5.25
N SER A 34 -4.79 6.00 6.48
CA SER A 34 -4.75 6.96 7.58
C SER A 34 -3.32 7.22 8.09
N ILE A 35 -2.48 6.18 8.16
CA ILE A 35 -1.07 6.30 8.55
C ILE A 35 -0.31 7.12 7.50
N ILE A 36 -0.58 6.88 6.22
CA ILE A 36 0.10 7.61 5.14
C ILE A 36 -0.32 9.08 5.15
N ASN A 37 -1.62 9.35 5.36
CA ASN A 37 -2.14 10.71 5.44
C ASN A 37 -1.61 11.49 6.65
N SER A 38 -1.33 10.84 7.80
CA SER A 38 -0.75 11.53 8.96
C SER A 38 0.66 12.06 8.69
N HIS A 39 1.38 11.44 7.75
CA HIS A 39 2.69 11.93 7.28
C HIS A 39 2.58 12.94 6.14
N SER A 40 1.37 13.46 5.87
CA SER A 40 1.06 14.39 4.77
C SER A 40 1.44 13.86 3.38
N PHE A 41 1.24 12.55 3.19
CA PHE A 41 1.32 11.90 1.89
C PHE A 41 -0.08 11.49 1.43
N SER A 42 -0.35 11.64 0.13
CA SER A 42 -1.51 11.00 -0.48
C SER A 42 -1.14 9.57 -0.89
N CYS A 43 -2.06 8.62 -0.69
CA CYS A 43 -1.90 7.24 -1.10
C CYS A 43 -3.05 6.79 -1.99
N HIS A 44 -2.71 6.20 -3.14
CA HIS A 44 -3.67 5.51 -3.99
C HIS A 44 -3.42 3.99 -3.91
N CYS A 45 -4.19 3.30 -3.07
CA CYS A 45 -4.14 1.83 -2.98
C CYS A 45 -5.02 1.22 -4.06
N SER A 46 -4.41 0.69 -5.12
CA SER A 46 -5.14 -0.10 -6.11
C SER A 46 -5.29 -1.55 -5.62
N ALA A 47 -6.51 -2.08 -5.64
CA ALA A 47 -6.86 -3.42 -5.13
C ALA A 47 -6.04 -4.59 -5.71
N ASN A 48 -5.40 -4.36 -6.86
CA ASN A 48 -4.64 -5.36 -7.61
C ASN A 48 -3.12 -5.17 -7.54
N VAL A 49 -2.61 -4.16 -6.81
CA VAL A 49 -1.19 -3.82 -6.87
C VAL A 49 -0.58 -3.62 -5.48
N THR A 50 0.49 -4.38 -5.24
CA THR A 50 1.45 -4.31 -4.13
C THR A 50 2.25 -3.00 -4.06
N GLN A 51 1.82 -1.94 -4.76
CA GLN A 51 2.55 -0.69 -4.91
C GLN A 51 1.81 0.44 -4.20
N LEU A 52 2.48 1.07 -3.25
CA LEU A 52 2.03 2.27 -2.56
C LEU A 52 2.67 3.47 -3.26
N PHE A 53 1.85 4.33 -3.86
CA PHE A 53 2.30 5.59 -4.43
C PHE A 53 2.17 6.70 -3.39
N PHE A 54 3.25 7.44 -3.16
CA PHE A 54 3.27 8.63 -2.30
C PHE A 54 3.35 9.88 -3.17
N SER A 55 2.51 10.88 -2.90
CA SER A 55 2.60 12.20 -3.55
C SER A 55 2.75 13.30 -2.52
N PHE A 56 3.64 14.26 -2.78
CA PHE A 56 3.93 15.42 -1.93
C PHE A 56 4.47 16.59 -2.76
N LEU A 57 4.39 17.81 -2.23
CA LEU A 57 4.95 19.01 -2.86
C LEU A 57 6.48 19.07 -2.66
N VAL A 58 7.22 19.40 -3.72
CA VAL A 58 8.71 19.44 -3.72
C VAL A 58 9.30 20.49 -2.76
N SER A 59 8.50 21.42 -2.26
CA SER A 59 8.91 22.43 -1.28
C SER A 59 9.08 21.90 0.15
N ALA A 60 8.82 20.62 0.40
CA ALA A 60 8.90 20.03 1.74
C ALA A 60 10.37 19.77 2.15
N ILE A 61 10.96 20.72 2.88
CA ILE A 61 12.12 20.47 3.73
C ILE A 61 11.79 19.25 4.62
N HIS A 62 12.72 18.31 4.80
CA HIS A 62 12.55 17.04 5.55
C HIS A 62 11.82 15.89 4.85
N ILE A 63 11.76 15.85 3.51
CA ILE A 63 11.09 14.74 2.80
C ILE A 63 11.66 13.35 3.13
N ASN A 64 12.98 13.22 3.25
CA ASN A 64 13.62 11.94 3.57
C ASN A 64 13.24 11.44 4.97
N GLU A 65 13.23 12.34 5.95
CA GLU A 65 12.85 12.03 7.33
C GLU A 65 11.39 11.62 7.42
N ARG A 66 10.49 12.37 6.78
CA ARG A 66 9.04 12.04 6.70
C ARG A 66 8.80 10.70 5.99
N THR A 67 9.50 10.45 4.88
CA THR A 67 9.38 9.18 4.14
C THR A 67 9.86 8.02 5.00
N SER A 68 11.00 8.18 5.70
CA SER A 68 11.54 7.17 6.60
C SER A 68 10.60 6.87 7.78
N ALA A 69 10.06 7.92 8.43
CA ALA A 69 9.09 7.79 9.51
C ALA A 69 7.81 7.10 9.05
N CYS A 70 7.27 7.50 7.89
CA CYS A 70 6.10 6.87 7.29
C CYS A 70 6.32 5.38 7.00
N LEU A 71 7.46 5.02 6.41
CA LEU A 71 7.82 3.62 6.15
C LEU A 71 7.96 2.81 7.44
N ALA A 72 8.51 3.38 8.50
CA ALA A 72 8.63 2.72 9.80
C ALA A 72 7.25 2.42 10.42
N ASP A 73 6.32 3.37 10.36
CA ASP A 73 4.95 3.19 10.86
C ASP A 73 4.17 2.16 10.03
N ILE A 74 4.30 2.22 8.71
CA ILE A 74 3.70 1.23 7.80
C ILE A 74 4.26 -0.17 8.10
N SER A 75 5.57 -0.30 8.29
CA SER A 75 6.23 -1.57 8.62
C SER A 75 5.71 -2.13 9.95
N THR A 76 5.59 -1.28 10.97
CA THR A 76 5.06 -1.64 12.29
C THR A 76 3.60 -2.09 12.20
N TRP A 77 2.78 -1.35 11.44
CA TRP A 77 1.38 -1.73 11.19
C TRP A 77 1.31 -3.08 10.47
N MET A 78 2.07 -3.28 9.41
CA MET A 78 2.06 -4.55 8.67
C MET A 78 2.46 -5.73 9.56
N ALA A 79 3.51 -5.58 10.38
CA ALA A 79 3.92 -6.62 11.32
C ALA A 79 2.80 -6.98 12.32
N LYS A 80 2.11 -5.97 12.87
CA LYS A 80 0.95 -6.17 13.75
C LYS A 80 -0.23 -6.86 13.05
N HIS A 81 -0.37 -6.64 11.75
CA HIS A 81 -1.44 -7.18 10.91
C HIS A 81 -1.01 -8.45 10.15
N HIS A 82 0.06 -9.13 10.57
CA HIS A 82 0.57 -10.36 9.94
C HIS A 82 0.87 -10.24 8.44
N LEU A 83 1.19 -9.02 7.98
CA LEU A 83 1.61 -8.71 6.63
C LEU A 83 3.12 -8.48 6.61
N LYS A 84 3.75 -8.77 5.46
CA LYS A 84 5.19 -8.56 5.27
C LYS A 84 5.44 -7.69 4.04
N ILE A 85 6.11 -6.56 4.25
CA ILE A 85 6.65 -5.75 3.15
C ILE A 85 7.74 -6.56 2.46
N LYS A 86 7.62 -6.72 1.15
CA LYS A 86 8.70 -7.23 0.31
C LYS A 86 9.62 -6.08 -0.09
N ILE A 87 10.51 -5.70 0.84
CA ILE A 87 11.48 -4.61 0.67
C ILE A 87 12.32 -4.79 -0.60
N ASN A 88 12.64 -6.04 -0.97
CA ASN A 88 13.37 -6.35 -2.20
C ASN A 88 12.62 -6.06 -3.51
N LYS A 89 11.33 -5.71 -3.45
CA LYS A 89 10.50 -5.30 -4.58
C LYS A 89 9.91 -3.90 -4.40
N THR A 90 10.28 -3.19 -3.34
CA THR A 90 9.78 -1.84 -3.06
C THR A 90 10.76 -0.84 -3.67
N GLU A 91 10.46 -0.37 -4.87
CA GLU A 91 11.18 0.74 -5.48
C GLU A 91 10.51 2.06 -5.10
N LEU A 92 11.28 2.98 -4.51
CA LEU A 92 10.83 4.36 -4.32
C LEU A 92 11.02 5.11 -5.63
N GLN A 93 9.93 5.29 -6.38
CA GLN A 93 9.95 6.06 -7.62
C GLN A 93 9.46 7.49 -7.35
N PHE A 94 10.37 8.46 -7.47
CA PHE A 94 10.00 9.86 -7.45
C PHE A 94 9.46 10.24 -8.82
N ILE A 95 8.14 10.49 -8.90
CA ILE A 95 7.50 11.00 -10.11
C ILE A 95 7.32 12.51 -9.91
N PRO A 96 8.16 13.38 -10.50
CA PRO A 96 7.92 14.81 -10.45
C PRO A 96 6.60 15.10 -11.19
N TYR A 97 5.66 15.75 -10.51
CA TYR A 97 4.53 16.33 -11.22
C TYR A 97 5.08 17.45 -12.10
N LYS A 98 5.03 17.25 -13.42
CA LYS A 98 5.15 18.38 -14.33
C LYS A 98 3.83 19.12 -14.19
N THR A 99 3.81 20.23 -13.44
CA THR A 99 2.74 21.21 -13.58
C THR A 99 2.84 21.72 -15.02
N SER A 100 2.14 21.08 -15.96
CA SER A 100 1.70 21.81 -17.13
C SER A 100 0.75 22.85 -16.56
N LEU A 101 1.32 24.04 -16.33
CA LEU A 101 0.60 25.25 -15.99
C LEU A 101 -0.62 25.31 -16.90
N LEU A 102 -1.77 25.63 -16.30
CA LEU A 102 -2.85 26.31 -16.98
C LEU A 102 -2.21 27.51 -17.71
N GLN A 103 -1.90 27.34 -19.00
CA GLN A 103 -1.85 28.46 -19.92
C GLN A 103 -3.25 28.53 -20.54
N LEU A 104 -3.82 29.72 -20.38
CA LEU A 104 -5.13 30.23 -20.79
C LEU A 104 -5.67 29.64 -22.10
#